data_AF-A0A0G1MUJ0-F1
#
_entry.id   AF-A0A0G1MUJ0-F1
#
_cell.length_a   1.000
_cell.length_b   1.000
_cell.length_c   1.000
_cell.angle_alpha   90.00
_cell.angle_beta   90.00
_cell.angle_gamma   90.00
#
_symmetry.space_group_name_H-M   'P 1'
#
loop_
_entity.id
_entity.type
_entity.pdbx_description
1 polymer ?
#
loop_
_entity_poly.entity_id
_entity_poly.type
_entity_poly.pdbx_seq_one_letter_code
_entity_poly.pdbx_strand_id
1 'polypeptide(L)'
;MIITELTFSLLLFANVFSAFSLAADNVAPVPVNNNVEVIVKPTRTLEELVRDYYSDTPILAEVARCESQFRHFGKNGNIIRGIVNAKDVGVMQINEEYHREKAETLGLDIYSLDGNLEYARYLYEKEGAKPWRSSAKCWNRELAKV
;
A
#
# COMPACT_ATOMS: atom_id res chain seq x y z
N MET A 1 51.98 25.70 12.50
CA MET A 1 51.64 26.94 13.23
C MET A 1 50.56 27.61 12.39
N ILE A 2 49.27 27.51 12.68
CA ILE A 2 48.49 27.79 13.91
C ILE A 2 47.37 26.70 13.97
N ILE A 3 47.32 25.78 14.93
CA ILE A 3 46.70 25.85 16.28
C ILE A 3 45.15 25.84 16.22
N THR A 4 44.55 24.68 16.58
CA THR A 4 43.34 24.36 17.43
C THR A 4 42.08 25.27 17.36
N GLU A 5 40.81 24.91 17.61
CA GLU A 5 40.00 23.92 18.36
C GLU A 5 38.56 24.02 17.76
N LEU A 6 37.79 22.94 17.59
CA LEU A 6 36.72 22.47 18.50
C LEU A 6 35.54 23.44 18.76
N THR A 7 34.38 23.18 18.16
CA THR A 7 33.09 23.27 18.87
C THR A 7 32.13 22.20 18.37
N PHE A 8 32.06 21.13 19.15
CA PHE A 8 31.06 20.08 19.12
C PHE A 8 29.70 20.69 19.50
N SER A 9 28.77 20.83 18.56
CA SER A 9 27.42 21.32 18.90
C SER A 9 26.52 20.14 19.27
N LEU A 10 26.67 19.68 20.52
CA LEU A 10 25.82 18.70 21.17
C LEU A 10 24.50 19.37 21.58
N LEU A 11 23.44 19.20 20.78
CA LEU A 11 22.08 19.57 21.18
C LEU A 11 21.53 18.51 22.14
N LEU A 12 21.64 18.79 23.43
CA LEU A 12 20.95 18.08 24.50
C LEU A 12 19.47 18.45 24.48
N PHE A 13 18.61 17.56 23.99
CA PHE A 13 17.17 17.65 24.25
C PHE A 13 16.88 17.07 25.64
N ALA A 14 16.98 17.90 26.67
CA ALA A 14 16.38 17.62 27.97
C ALA A 14 15.00 18.29 28.02
N ASN A 15 13.95 17.54 27.73
CA ASN A 15 12.57 17.97 28.03
C ASN A 15 11.97 17.04 29.08
N VAL A 16 12.12 17.50 30.32
CA VAL A 16 11.21 17.44 31.47
C VAL A 16 10.06 16.43 31.35
N PHE A 17 10.21 15.30 32.03
CA PHE A 17 9.07 14.50 32.49
C PHE A 17 8.32 15.32 33.56
N SER A 18 7.29 16.07 33.14
CA SER A 18 6.31 16.60 34.09
C SER A 18 5.48 15.43 34.60
N ALA A 19 5.65 15.10 35.88
CA ALA A 19 4.80 14.17 36.60
C ALA A 19 3.35 14.65 36.52
N PHE A 20 2.52 13.93 35.76
CA PHE A 20 1.08 14.14 35.77
C PHE A 20 0.53 13.52 37.06
N SER A 21 0.19 14.37 38.02
CA SER A 21 -0.55 13.99 39.21
C SER A 21 -1.90 13.38 38.82
N LEU A 22 -2.17 12.14 39.23
CA LEU A 22 -3.51 11.57 39.21
C LEU A 22 -4.32 12.25 40.33
N ALA A 23 -5.00 13.34 39.99
CA ALA A 23 -6.17 13.75 40.74
C ALA A 23 -7.34 12.86 40.28
N ALA A 24 -7.85 12.04 41.20
CA ALA A 24 -9.07 11.27 40.99
C ALA A 24 -10.26 12.25 41.04
N ASP A 25 -10.62 12.81 39.89
CA ASP A 25 -11.88 13.53 39.75
C ASP A 25 -13.03 12.51 39.78
N ASN A 26 -13.88 12.66 40.80
CA ASN A 26 -15.15 11.96 40.93
C ASN A 26 -16.12 12.47 39.85
N VAL A 27 -15.91 12.05 38.60
CA VAL A 27 -16.88 12.27 37.53
C VAL A 27 -17.98 11.24 37.68
N ALA A 28 -19.16 11.69 38.10
CA ALA A 28 -20.37 10.88 38.12
C ALA A 28 -20.59 10.22 36.75
N PRO A 29 -21.01 8.93 36.69
CA PRO A 29 -21.25 8.27 35.42
C PRO A 29 -22.41 8.97 34.71
N VAL A 30 -22.09 9.68 33.62
CA VAL A 30 -23.09 10.18 32.68
C VAL A 30 -23.71 8.96 32.00
N PRO A 31 -25.04 8.79 32.04
CA PRO A 31 -25.69 7.69 31.34
C PRO A 31 -25.50 7.88 29.83
N VAL A 32 -24.62 7.07 29.23
CA VAL A 32 -24.40 7.03 27.80
C VAL A 32 -25.67 6.43 27.16
N ASN A 33 -26.45 7.30 26.53
CA ASN A 33 -27.58 6.91 25.69
C ASN A 33 -27.03 6.39 24.35
N ASN A 34 -27.16 5.09 24.10
CA ASN A 34 -26.49 4.33 23.03
C ASN A 34 -27.04 4.57 21.61
N ASN A 35 -27.44 5.80 21.27
CA ASN A 35 -28.19 6.07 20.04
C ASN A 35 -27.41 6.96 19.06
N VAL A 36 -26.08 6.94 19.10
CA VAL A 36 -25.28 7.53 18.03
C VAL A 36 -25.18 6.50 16.91
N GLU A 37 -26.12 6.54 15.97
CA GLU A 37 -25.89 5.96 14.64
C GLU A 37 -24.70 6.70 14.02
N VAL A 38 -23.50 6.15 14.22
CA VAL A 38 -22.34 6.51 13.43
C VAL A 38 -22.63 6.01 12.02
N ILE A 39 -23.10 6.90 11.16
CA ILE A 39 -23.19 6.67 9.72
C ILE A 39 -21.76 6.56 9.19
N VAL A 40 -21.18 5.37 9.28
CA VAL A 40 -19.89 5.03 8.66
C VAL A 40 -20.11 5.05 7.14
N LYS A 41 -19.79 6.19 6.51
CA LYS A 41 -19.68 6.32 5.05
C LYS A 41 -18.70 5.27 4.51
N PRO A 42 -18.89 4.80 3.27
CA PRO A 42 -18.53 3.45 2.86
C PRO A 42 -17.02 3.22 2.88
N THR A 43 -16.63 2.09 3.46
CA THR A 43 -15.30 1.50 3.24
C THR A 43 -15.13 1.30 1.74
N ARG A 44 -14.31 2.14 1.12
CA ARG A 44 -13.97 2.03 -0.30
C ARG A 44 -13.57 0.58 -0.62
N THR A 45 -14.10 0.04 -1.70
CA THR A 45 -13.69 -1.28 -2.21
C THR A 45 -12.27 -1.22 -2.75
N LEU A 46 -11.57 -2.37 -2.78
CA LEU A 46 -10.22 -2.43 -3.35
C LEU A 46 -10.24 -2.10 -4.86
N GLU A 47 -11.31 -2.43 -5.57
CA GLU A 47 -11.50 -2.02 -6.97
C GLU A 47 -11.49 -0.50 -7.12
N GLU A 48 -12.32 0.21 -6.34
CA GLU A 48 -12.38 1.66 -6.39
C GLU A 48 -11.02 2.28 -6.06
N LEU A 49 -10.28 1.71 -5.09
CA LEU A 49 -8.94 2.18 -4.72
C LEU A 49 -7.97 2.05 -5.90
N VAL A 50 -7.91 0.86 -6.50
CA VAL A 50 -7.00 0.59 -7.61
C VAL A 50 -7.31 1.45 -8.83
N ARG A 51 -8.59 1.65 -9.14
CA ARG A 51 -9.02 2.49 -10.29
C ARG A 51 -8.64 3.95 -10.13
N ASP A 52 -8.66 4.47 -8.92
CA ASP A 52 -8.28 5.86 -8.63
C ASP A 52 -6.78 6.04 -8.54
N TYR A 53 -6.08 5.09 -7.91
CA TYR A 53 -4.63 5.05 -7.90
C TYR A 53 -4.03 5.03 -9.31
N TYR A 54 -4.70 4.35 -10.26
CA TYR A 54 -4.33 4.33 -11.68
C TYR A 54 -5.25 5.18 -12.58
N SER A 55 -5.85 6.24 -12.05
CA SER A 55 -6.76 7.10 -12.84
C SER A 55 -6.06 7.75 -14.05
N ASP A 56 -4.76 8.00 -13.93
CA ASP A 56 -3.87 8.51 -15.00
C ASP A 56 -3.35 7.41 -15.94
N THR A 57 -3.40 6.14 -15.51
CA THR A 57 -2.95 4.98 -16.30
C THR A 57 -3.99 3.84 -16.26
N PRO A 58 -5.20 4.02 -16.83
CA PRO A 58 -6.33 3.11 -16.60
C PRO A 58 -6.09 1.65 -17.01
N ILE A 59 -5.16 1.41 -17.94
CA ILE A 59 -4.74 0.05 -18.33
C ILE A 59 -4.25 -0.77 -17.14
N LEU A 60 -3.58 -0.17 -16.15
CA LEU A 60 -3.10 -0.89 -14.97
C LEU A 60 -4.23 -1.34 -14.05
N ALA A 61 -5.33 -0.59 -13.98
CA ALA A 61 -6.52 -1.05 -13.28
C ALA A 61 -7.18 -2.25 -14.00
N GLU A 62 -7.17 -2.26 -15.33
CA GLU A 62 -7.68 -3.41 -16.10
C GLU A 62 -6.77 -4.64 -16.00
N VAL A 63 -5.45 -4.44 -15.92
CA VAL A 63 -4.50 -5.51 -15.58
C VAL A 63 -4.85 -6.08 -14.21
N ALA A 64 -4.99 -5.26 -13.17
CA ALA A 64 -5.34 -5.71 -11.81
C ALA A 64 -6.65 -6.53 -11.79
N ARG A 65 -7.67 -6.10 -12.55
CA ARG A 65 -8.93 -6.85 -12.69
C ARG A 65 -8.70 -8.24 -13.27
N CYS A 66 -7.88 -8.34 -14.31
CA CYS A 66 -7.61 -9.58 -15.01
C CYS A 66 -6.69 -10.53 -14.23
N GLU A 67 -5.73 -9.97 -13.50
CA GLU A 67 -4.72 -10.73 -12.74
C GLU A 67 -5.29 -11.28 -11.43
N SER A 68 -6.07 -10.50 -10.70
CA SER A 68 -6.49 -10.87 -9.33
C SER A 68 -7.97 -10.67 -9.03
N GLN A 69 -8.70 -10.01 -9.93
CA GLN A 69 -10.05 -9.49 -9.67
C GLN A 69 -10.06 -8.53 -8.47
N PHE A 70 -9.07 -7.64 -8.43
CA PHE A 70 -8.89 -6.66 -7.35
C PHE A 70 -8.77 -7.29 -5.96
N ARG A 71 -8.03 -8.40 -5.84
CA ARG A 71 -7.73 -9.05 -4.56
C ARG A 71 -6.25 -8.98 -4.28
N HIS A 72 -5.88 -8.56 -3.08
CA HIS A 72 -4.49 -8.59 -2.62
C HIS A 72 -4.28 -9.70 -1.58
N PHE A 73 -5.23 -9.86 -0.64
CA PHE A 73 -5.20 -10.88 0.40
C PHE A 73 -6.28 -11.96 0.17
N GLY A 74 -5.97 -13.19 0.57
CA GLY A 74 -6.90 -14.31 0.65
C GLY A 74 -7.76 -14.26 1.91
N LYS A 75 -8.67 -15.24 2.04
CA LYS A 75 -9.60 -15.33 3.18
C LYS A 75 -8.92 -15.47 4.54
N ASN A 76 -7.68 -15.95 4.56
CA ASN A 76 -6.84 -16.14 5.76
C ASN A 76 -5.93 -14.94 6.04
N GLY A 77 -6.05 -13.84 5.29
CA GLY A 77 -5.19 -12.66 5.44
C GLY A 77 -3.81 -12.79 4.79
N ASN A 78 -3.46 -13.96 4.25
CA ASN A 78 -2.20 -14.12 3.50
C ASN A 78 -2.32 -13.49 2.11
N ILE A 79 -1.21 -13.01 1.56
CA ILE A 79 -1.17 -12.51 0.19
C ILE A 79 -1.63 -13.60 -0.80
N ILE A 80 -2.40 -13.20 -1.81
CA ILE A 80 -2.78 -14.12 -2.88
C ILE A 80 -1.56 -14.48 -3.73
N ARG A 81 -1.56 -15.71 -4.23
CA ARG A 81 -0.53 -16.24 -5.12
C ARG A 81 -1.17 -16.76 -6.39
N GLY A 82 -0.43 -16.66 -7.51
CA GLY A 82 -0.88 -17.12 -8.81
C GLY A 82 -1.18 -18.62 -8.82
N ILE A 83 -2.21 -19.00 -9.60
CA ILE A 83 -2.63 -20.40 -9.74
C ILE A 83 -1.61 -21.17 -10.58
N VAL A 84 -1.12 -20.56 -11.65
CA VAL A 84 -0.15 -21.19 -12.58
C VAL A 84 1.27 -21.06 -12.05
N ASN A 85 1.63 -19.89 -11.53
CA ASN A 85 2.91 -19.64 -10.91
C ASN A 85 2.71 -19.05 -9.51
N ALA A 86 3.05 -19.84 -8.49
CA ALA A 86 2.88 -19.44 -7.09
C ALA A 86 3.80 -18.26 -6.68
N LYS A 87 4.75 -17.89 -7.54
CA LYS A 87 5.64 -16.74 -7.36
C LYS A 87 5.00 -15.41 -7.79
N ASP A 88 3.86 -15.44 -8.48
CA ASP A 88 3.11 -14.23 -8.82
C ASP A 88 2.28 -13.79 -7.60
N VAL A 89 2.51 -12.58 -7.08
CA VAL A 89 1.96 -12.15 -5.79
C VAL A 89 1.10 -10.88 -5.86
N GLY A 90 0.07 -10.86 -5.01
CA GLY A 90 -0.75 -9.67 -4.75
C GLY A 90 -1.65 -9.27 -5.91
N VAL A 91 -2.17 -8.04 -5.84
CA VAL A 91 -3.22 -7.54 -6.74
C VAL A 91 -2.76 -7.40 -8.19
N MET A 92 -1.47 -7.12 -8.40
CA MET A 92 -0.85 -6.99 -9.71
C MET A 92 -0.17 -8.28 -10.19
N GLN A 93 -0.22 -9.36 -9.39
CA GLN A 93 0.42 -10.66 -9.69
C GLN A 93 1.88 -10.50 -10.15
N ILE A 94 2.67 -9.71 -9.41
CA ILE A 94 4.09 -9.47 -9.71
C ILE A 94 4.88 -10.73 -9.38
N ASN A 95 5.72 -11.19 -10.31
CA ASN A 95 6.56 -12.36 -10.08
C ASN A 95 7.73 -12.06 -9.13
N GLU A 96 7.68 -12.60 -7.91
CA GLU A 96 8.65 -12.33 -6.85
C GLU A 96 10.07 -12.87 -7.13
N GLU A 97 10.23 -13.83 -8.04
CA GLU A 97 11.56 -14.33 -8.41
C GLU A 97 12.33 -13.34 -9.29
N TYR A 98 11.64 -12.65 -10.20
CA TYR A 98 12.29 -11.69 -11.09
C TYR A 98 12.36 -10.27 -10.54
N HIS A 99 11.42 -9.91 -9.66
CA HIS A 99 11.17 -8.51 -9.34
C HIS A 99 11.46 -8.11 -7.89
N ARG A 100 11.50 -9.06 -6.94
CA ARG A 100 11.63 -8.74 -5.51
C ARG A 100 12.90 -7.94 -5.20
N GLU A 101 14.07 -8.40 -5.63
CA GLU A 101 15.35 -7.73 -5.34
C GLU A 101 15.38 -6.29 -5.90
N LYS A 102 14.81 -6.09 -7.10
CA LYS A 102 14.71 -4.76 -7.69
C LYS A 102 13.74 -3.87 -6.92
N ALA A 103 12.59 -4.40 -6.50
CA ALA A 103 11.63 -3.66 -5.69
C ALA A 103 12.23 -3.23 -4.34
N GLU A 104 12.92 -4.15 -3.66
CA GLU A 104 13.62 -3.89 -2.39
C GLU A 104 14.67 -2.77 -2.55
N THR A 105 15.43 -2.79 -3.65
CA THR A 105 16.39 -1.71 -3.97
C THR A 105 15.73 -0.34 -4.14
N LEU A 106 14.47 -0.31 -4.60
CA LEU A 106 13.67 0.91 -4.74
C LEU A 106 12.94 1.29 -3.44
N GLY A 107 13.09 0.51 -2.37
CA GLY A 107 12.36 0.70 -1.12
C GLY A 107 10.88 0.30 -1.18
N LEU A 108 10.51 -0.55 -2.14
CA LEU A 108 9.15 -1.02 -2.36
C LEU A 108 8.98 -2.46 -1.90
N ASP A 109 7.98 -2.70 -1.05
CA ASP A 109 7.57 -4.06 -0.64
C ASP A 109 6.43 -4.56 -1.52
N ILE A 110 6.73 -5.48 -2.45
CA ILE A 110 5.74 -6.09 -3.35
C ILE A 110 4.70 -6.97 -2.65
N TYR A 111 4.90 -7.29 -1.37
CA TYR A 111 3.94 -8.01 -0.53
C TYR A 111 2.95 -7.10 0.19
N SER A 112 3.22 -5.79 0.20
CA SER A 112 2.28 -4.77 0.67
C SER A 112 1.37 -4.34 -0.49
N LEU A 113 0.18 -3.81 -0.18
CA LEU A 113 -0.72 -3.30 -1.23
C LEU A 113 -0.06 -2.14 -1.98
N ASP A 114 0.43 -1.13 -1.26
CA ASP A 114 1.00 0.09 -1.86
C ASP A 114 2.26 -0.23 -2.68
N GLY A 115 3.18 -1.04 -2.15
CA GLY A 115 4.39 -1.41 -2.88
C GLY A 115 4.10 -2.30 -4.09
N ASN A 116 3.06 -3.14 -4.06
CA ASN A 116 2.63 -3.93 -5.22
C ASN A 116 2.04 -3.04 -6.33
N LEU A 117 1.30 -1.99 -5.97
CA LEU A 117 0.77 -1.02 -6.93
C LEU A 117 1.89 -0.13 -7.50
N GLU A 118 2.73 0.44 -6.64
CA GLU A 118 3.82 1.32 -7.05
C GLU A 118 4.84 0.58 -7.93
N TYR A 119 5.18 -0.66 -7.58
CA TYR A 119 6.12 -1.43 -8.39
C TYR A 119 5.53 -1.82 -9.76
N ALA A 120 4.22 -2.07 -9.85
CA ALA A 120 3.58 -2.28 -11.14
C ALA A 120 3.57 -1.02 -12.01
N ARG A 121 3.39 0.16 -11.42
CA ARG A 121 3.59 1.44 -12.14
C ARG A 121 5.01 1.56 -12.67
N TYR A 122 6.01 1.31 -11.81
CA TYR A 122 7.42 1.30 -12.22
C TYR A 122 7.68 0.35 -13.41
N LEU A 123 7.16 -0.88 -13.37
CA LEU A 123 7.29 -1.83 -14.47
C LEU A 123 6.64 -1.30 -15.76
N TYR A 124 5.45 -0.73 -15.66
CA TYR A 124 4.73 -0.19 -16.81
C TYR A 124 5.47 0.97 -17.46
N GLU A 125 6.05 1.88 -16.67
CA GLU A 125 6.84 2.99 -17.18
C GLU A 125 8.09 2.52 -17.95
N LYS A 126 8.67 1.37 -17.58
CA LYS A 126 9.87 0.82 -18.23
C LYS A 126 9.55 -0.08 -19.42
N GLU A 127 8.48 -0.86 -19.33
CA GLU A 127 8.24 -1.99 -20.24
C GLU A 127 6.86 -1.95 -20.91
N GLY A 128 6.00 -1.00 -20.53
CA GLY A 128 4.58 -1.00 -20.84
C GLY A 128 3.87 -2.21 -20.22
N ALA A 129 2.82 -2.70 -20.87
CA ALA A 129 2.04 -3.84 -20.39
C ALA A 129 2.69 -5.22 -20.64
N LYS A 130 3.95 -5.28 -21.11
CA LYS A 130 4.63 -6.54 -21.46
C LYS A 130 4.70 -7.56 -20.32
N PRO A 131 4.95 -7.18 -19.05
CA PRO A 131 5.00 -8.14 -17.93
C PRO A 131 3.70 -8.94 -17.77
N TRP A 132 2.55 -8.35 -18.14
CA TRP A 132 1.22 -8.95 -18.04
C TRP A 132 0.67 -9.45 -19.38
N ARG A 133 1.56 -9.83 -20.31
CA ARG A 133 1.16 -10.31 -21.64
C ARG A 133 0.30 -11.58 -21.59
N SER A 134 0.48 -12.42 -20.57
CA SER A 134 -0.31 -13.65 -20.36
C SER A 134 -1.81 -13.36 -20.22
N SER A 135 -2.17 -12.24 -19.59
CA SER A 135 -3.55 -11.79 -19.40
C SER A 135 -4.03 -10.81 -20.47
N ALA A 136 -3.24 -10.56 -21.54
CA ALA A 136 -3.54 -9.56 -22.57
C ALA A 136 -4.89 -9.71 -23.24
N LYS A 137 -5.35 -10.94 -23.46
CA LYS A 137 -6.69 -11.19 -24.01
C LYS A 137 -7.80 -10.66 -23.11
N CYS A 138 -7.58 -10.60 -21.79
CA CYS A 138 -8.56 -10.10 -20.84
C CYS A 138 -8.63 -8.57 -20.85
N TRP A 139 -7.51 -7.86 -20.67
CA TRP A 139 -7.52 -6.41 -20.53
C TRP A 139 -7.65 -5.66 -21.87
N ASN A 140 -7.18 -6.23 -22.99
CA ASN A 140 -7.38 -5.60 -24.32
C ASN A 140 -8.86 -5.46 -24.71
N ARG A 141 -9.74 -6.37 -24.23
CA ARG A 141 -11.18 -6.30 -24.54
C ARG A 141 -11.86 -5.08 -23.96
N GLU A 142 -11.36 -4.56 -22.84
CA GLU A 142 -11.97 -3.40 -22.18
C GLU A 142 -11.41 -2.09 -22.73
N LEU A 143 -10.11 -2.04 -23.08
CA LEU A 143 -9.52 -0.89 -23.76
C LEU A 143 -10.16 -0.61 -25.13
N ALA A 144 -10.66 -1.64 -25.81
CA ALA A 144 -11.34 -1.50 -27.10
C ALA A 144 -12.78 -0.92 -27.01
N LYS A 145 -13.32 -0.71 -25.81
CA LYS A 145 -14.67 -0.15 -25.59
C LYS A 145 -14.66 1.36 -25.30
N VAL A 146 -13.47 1.94 -25.14
CA VAL A 146 -13.23 3.36 -24.86
C VAL A 146 -12.85 4.06 -26.15
#